data_AF-A0A9E0SGW0-F1
#
_entry.id   AF-A0A9E0SGW0-F1
#
_cell.length_a   1.000
_cell.length_b   1.000
_cell.length_c   1.000
_cell.angle_alpha   90.00
_cell.angle_beta   90.00
_cell.angle_gamma   90.00
#
_symmetry.space_group_name_H-M   'P 1'
#
loop_
_entity.id
_entity.type
_entity.pdbx_description
1 polymer ?
#
loop_
_entity_poly.entity_id
_entity_poly.type
_entity_poly.pdbx_seq_one_letter_code
_entity_poly.pdbx_strand_id
1 'polypeptide(L)'
;TTTTTTAAGTTTTTAAATTTTTAAATTTTTTATTTTTTAAATCYTSSNYAHVQAGRAHDGMGYALANGSNANMGLDNLYYTTTLKMTGTNYYVIGTCP
;
A
#
# COMPACT_ATOMS: atom_id res chain seq x y z
N THR A 1 -16.72 -35.34 4.64
CA THR A 1 -15.44 -34.91 5.23
C THR A 1 -15.17 -33.50 4.78
N THR A 2 -14.92 -32.63 5.75
CA THR A 2 -14.97 -31.17 5.71
C THR A 2 -14.05 -30.54 4.66
N THR A 3 -14.62 -29.74 3.76
CA THR A 3 -13.87 -28.80 2.91
C THR A 3 -13.94 -27.43 3.57
N THR A 4 -12.83 -27.01 4.17
CA THR A 4 -12.69 -25.68 4.77
C THR A 4 -12.27 -24.70 3.68
N THR A 5 -13.16 -23.79 3.31
CA THR A 5 -12.88 -22.62 2.47
C THR A 5 -12.49 -21.46 3.37
N THR A 6 -11.47 -20.67 3.03
CA THR A 6 -11.19 -19.38 3.68
C THR A 6 -10.76 -18.36 2.64
N ALA A 7 -11.26 -17.14 2.85
CA ALA A 7 -11.64 -16.16 1.84
C ALA A 7 -10.47 -15.34 1.27
N ALA A 8 -10.54 -15.09 -0.04
CA ALA A 8 -9.82 -14.02 -0.71
C ALA A 8 -10.48 -12.68 -0.35
N GLY A 9 -9.79 -11.85 0.41
CA GLY A 9 -10.19 -10.48 0.71
C GLY A 9 -9.92 -9.58 -0.50
N THR A 10 -10.86 -9.52 -1.43
CA THR A 10 -10.87 -8.52 -2.50
C THR A 10 -11.68 -7.33 -2.01
N THR A 11 -11.01 -6.28 -1.52
CA THR A 11 -11.69 -5.00 -1.27
C THR A 11 -11.83 -4.26 -2.59
N THR A 12 -12.86 -4.61 -3.35
CA THR A 12 -13.37 -3.77 -4.44
C THR A 12 -14.34 -2.78 -3.82
N THR A 13 -13.89 -1.54 -3.58
CA THR A 13 -14.83 -0.47 -3.24
C THR A 13 -15.45 0.06 -4.52
N THR A 14 -16.61 -0.48 -4.88
CA THR A 14 -17.50 0.07 -5.91
C THR A 14 -18.16 1.33 -5.35
N ALA A 15 -17.74 2.51 -5.78
CA ALA A 15 -18.51 3.72 -5.51
C ALA A 15 -19.64 3.83 -6.54
N ALA A 16 -20.87 3.68 -6.05
CA ALA A 16 -22.12 3.73 -6.81
C ALA A 16 -22.24 5.05 -7.58
N ALA A 17 -22.55 4.94 -8.87
CA ALA A 17 -22.97 6.06 -9.70
C ALA A 17 -24.39 6.48 -9.28
N THR A 18 -24.53 7.68 -8.74
CA THR A 18 -25.84 8.32 -8.54
C THR A 18 -26.08 9.26 -9.71
N THR A 19 -27.06 8.92 -10.53
CA THR A 19 -27.52 9.69 -11.68
C THR A 19 -28.38 10.87 -11.20
N THR A 20 -27.97 12.09 -11.50
CA THR A 20 -28.86 13.27 -11.47
C THR A 20 -28.76 14.00 -12.80
N THR A 21 -29.83 13.94 -13.57
CA THR A 21 -30.04 14.64 -14.84
C THR A 21 -29.90 16.14 -14.63
N THR A 22 -28.96 16.79 -15.31
CA THR A 22 -28.88 18.25 -15.38
C THR A 22 -29.11 18.69 -16.82
N ALA A 23 -30.18 19.45 -17.06
CA ALA A 23 -30.39 20.16 -18.31
C ALA A 23 -30.26 21.66 -18.05
N ALA A 24 -29.15 22.25 -18.51
CA ALA A 24 -29.07 23.59 -19.11
C ALA A 24 -27.63 23.84 -19.54
N ALA A 25 -27.44 24.06 -20.85
CA ALA A 25 -26.18 24.40 -21.47
C ALA A 25 -25.67 25.77 -21.00
N THR A 26 -24.34 25.97 -20.96
CA THR A 26 -23.61 27.04 -21.67
C THR A 26 -22.09 26.85 -21.47
N THR A 27 -21.37 26.99 -22.57
CA THR A 27 -19.93 26.87 -22.82
C THR A 27 -19.03 27.38 -21.68
N THR A 28 -18.21 26.51 -21.09
CA THR A 28 -17.04 26.90 -20.28
C THR A 28 -15.87 25.96 -20.57
N THR A 29 -14.74 26.58 -20.90
CA THR A 29 -13.43 26.00 -21.17
C THR A 29 -13.07 24.96 -20.11
N THR A 30 -12.92 23.69 -20.50
CA THR A 30 -12.50 22.61 -19.61
C THR A 30 -11.02 22.78 -19.27
N THR A 31 -10.73 23.54 -18.21
CA THR A 31 -9.46 23.39 -17.50
C THR A 31 -9.48 22.01 -16.87
N ALA A 32 -8.77 21.05 -17.47
CA ALA A 32 -8.58 19.73 -16.92
C ALA A 32 -7.75 19.86 -15.62
N THR A 33 -8.43 19.96 -14.48
CA THR A 33 -7.80 19.87 -13.18
C THR A 33 -7.42 18.42 -12.96
N THR A 34 -6.20 18.04 -13.33
CA THR A 34 -5.55 16.82 -12.81
C THR A 34 -5.33 17.02 -11.33
N THR A 35 -6.31 16.64 -10.51
CA THR A 35 -6.11 16.39 -9.08
C THR A 35 -5.26 15.14 -8.97
N THR A 36 -3.95 15.32 -9.01
CA THR A 36 -3.01 14.28 -8.56
C THR A 36 -3.19 14.20 -7.05
N THR A 37 -4.10 13.34 -6.60
CA THR A 37 -4.21 12.99 -5.18
C THR A 37 -2.93 12.27 -4.81
N THR A 38 -1.92 13.01 -4.37
CA THR A 38 -0.70 12.44 -3.80
C THR A 38 -1.13 11.65 -2.57
N ALA A 39 -1.27 10.33 -2.72
CA ALA A 39 -1.58 9.45 -1.61
C ALA A 39 -0.56 9.72 -0.50
N ALA A 40 -1.06 10.03 0.70
CA ALA A 40 -0.20 10.24 1.85
C ALA A 40 0.69 8.99 2.03
N ALA A 41 1.99 9.19 2.17
CA ALA A 41 2.93 8.10 2.34
C ALA A 41 2.57 7.30 3.61
N THR A 42 2.24 6.03 3.45
CA THR A 42 1.82 5.15 4.54
C THR A 42 3.04 4.56 5.20
N CYS A 43 3.05 4.52 6.53
CA CYS A 43 4.22 4.10 7.29
C CYS A 43 3.92 2.92 8.18
N TYR A 44 4.86 2.00 8.24
CA TYR A 44 4.76 0.77 9.00
C TYR A 44 6.02 0.62 9.82
N THR A 45 5.89 0.68 11.14
CA THR A 45 6.97 0.33 12.07
C THR A 45 6.64 -1.02 12.67
N SER A 46 7.47 -2.03 12.41
CA SER A 46 7.27 -3.37 12.93
C SER A 46 8.59 -4.12 12.99
N SER A 47 8.56 -5.32 13.55
CA SER A 47 9.72 -6.21 13.47
C SER A 47 9.93 -6.69 12.02
N ASN A 48 11.18 -6.97 11.66
CA ASN A 48 11.54 -7.42 10.31
C ASN A 48 10.71 -8.64 9.89
N TYR A 49 10.54 -9.60 10.81
CA TYR A 49 9.66 -10.75 10.60
C TYR A 49 8.21 -10.37 10.34
N ALA A 50 7.67 -9.40 11.10
CA ALA A 50 6.32 -8.91 10.87
C ALA A 50 6.17 -8.14 9.54
N HIS A 51 7.24 -7.55 9.01
CA HIS A 51 7.23 -6.96 7.67
C HIS A 51 7.13 -8.02 6.58
N VAL A 52 7.84 -9.13 6.72
CA VAL A 52 7.81 -10.25 5.78
C VAL A 52 6.44 -10.91 5.78
N GLN A 53 5.92 -11.23 6.97
CA GLN A 53 4.59 -11.83 7.11
C GLN A 53 3.46 -10.93 6.60
N ALA A 54 3.63 -9.61 6.68
CA ALA A 54 2.66 -8.65 6.16
C ALA A 54 2.83 -8.34 4.66
N GLY A 55 3.77 -9.00 3.97
CA GLY A 55 4.03 -8.77 2.53
C GLY A 55 4.68 -7.42 2.21
N ARG A 56 5.31 -6.76 3.19
CA ARG A 56 6.04 -5.49 3.00
C ARG A 56 7.54 -5.70 2.75
N ALA A 57 8.07 -6.85 3.13
CA ALA A 57 9.45 -7.28 2.92
C ALA A 57 9.49 -8.75 2.47
N HIS A 58 10.67 -9.22 2.07
CA HIS A 58 10.94 -10.63 1.77
C HIS A 58 12.27 -11.07 2.39
N ASP A 59 12.38 -12.36 2.69
CA ASP A 59 13.59 -12.93 3.25
C ASP A 59 14.61 -13.30 2.16
N GLY A 60 15.87 -12.93 2.40
CA GLY A 60 17.00 -13.29 1.56
C GLY A 60 18.22 -13.56 2.42
N MET A 61 18.74 -14.79 2.39
CA MET A 61 19.97 -15.18 3.10
C MET A 61 19.95 -14.86 4.62
N GLY A 62 18.78 -14.87 5.27
CA GLY A 62 18.62 -14.54 6.70
C GLY A 62 18.41 -13.05 7.01
N TYR A 63 18.29 -12.21 5.98
CA TYR A 63 17.97 -10.80 6.10
C TYR A 63 16.59 -10.49 5.53
N ALA A 64 15.94 -9.48 6.09
CA ALA A 64 14.72 -8.91 5.53
C ALA A 64 15.07 -7.79 4.54
N LEU A 65 14.52 -7.87 3.33
CA LEU A 65 14.66 -6.86 2.29
C LEU A 65 13.30 -6.23 1.99
N ALA A 66 13.24 -4.90 1.95
CA ALA A 66 12.01 -4.18 1.66
C ALA A 66 11.52 -4.46 0.23
N ASN A 67 10.21 -4.69 0.06
CA ASN A 67 9.64 -4.95 -1.26
C ASN A 67 9.70 -3.68 -2.13
N GLY A 68 10.06 -3.86 -3.40
CA GLY A 68 10.24 -2.78 -4.37
C GLY A 68 11.62 -2.13 -4.34
N SER A 69 12.10 -1.68 -3.17
CA SER A 69 13.42 -1.02 -3.07
C SER A 69 14.60 -1.97 -2.85
N ASN A 70 14.34 -3.20 -2.39
CA ASN A 70 15.36 -4.16 -1.95
C ASN A 70 16.30 -3.58 -0.87
N ALA A 71 15.84 -2.60 -0.10
CA ALA A 71 16.61 -2.03 0.99
C ALA A 71 16.76 -3.07 2.11
N ASN A 72 18.00 -3.35 2.50
CA ASN A 72 18.31 -4.33 3.54
C ASN A 72 17.94 -3.78 4.92
N MET A 73 16.94 -4.39 5.57
CA MET A 73 16.39 -3.97 6.87
C MET A 73 17.16 -4.57 8.06
N GLY A 74 18.12 -5.45 7.78
CA GLY A 74 18.83 -6.23 8.80
C GLY A 74 18.28 -7.65 8.92
N LEU A 75 18.60 -8.33 10.02
CA LEU A 75 18.24 -9.73 10.22
C LEU A 75 16.72 -9.91 10.24
N ASP A 76 16.23 -10.97 9.60
CA ASP A 76 14.82 -11.32 9.68
C ASP A 76 14.49 -11.97 11.03
N ASN A 77 14.07 -11.16 12.01
CA ASN A 77 13.77 -11.61 13.36
C ASN A 77 12.73 -10.68 14.03
N LEU A 78 12.14 -11.15 15.12
CA LEU A 78 11.19 -10.34 15.92
C LEU A 78 11.87 -9.21 16.72
N TYR A 79 13.18 -9.32 16.99
CA TYR A 79 13.93 -8.35 17.79
C TYR A 79 14.39 -7.12 16.98
N TYR A 80 14.62 -7.29 15.68
CA TYR A 80 15.01 -6.18 14.81
C TYR A 80 13.74 -5.47 14.33
N THR A 81 13.66 -4.18 14.60
CA THR A 81 12.54 -3.31 14.21
C THR A 81 13.03 -2.30 13.21
N THR A 82 12.25 -2.10 12.16
CA THR A 82 12.52 -1.09 11.13
C THR A 82 11.23 -0.37 10.78
N THR A 83 11.38 0.85 10.27
CA THR A 83 10.26 1.62 9.75
C THR A 83 10.34 1.63 8.24
N LEU A 84 9.27 1.14 7.61
CA LEU A 84 9.05 1.18 6.18
C LEU A 84 8.06 2.27 5.83
N LYS A 85 8.44 3.10 4.88
CA LYS A 85 7.59 4.10 4.23
C LYS A 85 7.19 3.57 2.87
N MET A 86 5.89 3.45 2.65
CA MET A 86 5.28 3.09 1.37
C MET A 86 5.25 4.34 0.48
N THR A 87 6.04 4.33 -0.59
CA THR A 87 6.10 5.43 -1.57
C THR A 87 5.36 5.11 -2.87
N GLY A 88 4.88 3.86 -3.02
CA GLY A 88 4.08 3.41 -4.15
C GLY A 88 3.50 2.03 -3.87
N THR A 89 2.68 1.52 -4.80
CA THR A 89 2.13 0.16 -4.70
C THR A 89 3.26 -0.86 -4.58
N ASN A 90 3.27 -1.58 -3.45
CA ASN A 90 4.28 -2.58 -3.12
C ASN A 90 5.74 -2.07 -3.16
N TYR A 91 5.93 -0.75 -2.97
CA TYR A 91 7.24 -0.12 -2.94
C TYR A 91 7.46 0.52 -1.57
N TYR A 92 8.36 -0.08 -0.80
CA TYR A 92 8.69 0.31 0.56
C TYR A 92 10.15 0.71 0.63
N VAL A 93 10.43 1.83 1.28
CA VAL A 93 11.79 2.30 1.59
C VAL A 93 11.97 2.41 3.08
N ILE A 94 13.19 2.16 3.55
CA ILE A 94 13.54 2.43 4.94
C ILE A 94 13.52 3.94 5.14
N GLY A 95 12.73 4.40 6.10
CA GLY A 95 12.57 5.81 6.39
C GLY A 95 11.75 6.04 7.64
N THR A 96 11.82 7.24 8.18
CA THR A 96 11.01 7.65 9.33
C THR A 96 9.75 8.33 8.84
N CYS A 97 8.75 8.36 9.72
CA CYS A 97 7.52 9.10 9.50
C CYS A 97 7.32 10.08 10.65
N PRO A 98 6.78 11.28 10.35
CA PRO A 98 6.58 12.33 11.35
C PRO A 98 5.54 11.93 12.40
#